data_AF-A0A820Q074-F1
#
_entry.id   AF-A0A820Q074-F1
#
_cell.length_a   1.000
_cell.length_b   1.000
_cell.length_c   1.000
_cell.angle_alpha   90.00
_cell.angle_beta   90.00
_cell.angle_gamma   90.00
#
_symmetry.space_group_name_H-M   'P 1'
#
loop_
_entity.id
_entity.type
_entity.pdbx_description
1 polymer ?
#
loop_
_entity_poly.entity_id
_entity_poly.type
_entity_poly.pdbx_seq_one_letter_code
_entity_poly.pdbx_strand_id
1 'polypeptide(L)'
;VSPLVIFDEDTVDHARYIKEVLPVALKYGNHVFGNDWTSQQDGTKPHIHQLTQQWCHDNFTGFIDKDHWLPSSPDLNPLDYCIWDEFVKVINWNKVTSKPTMIQELKRAV
;
A
#
# COMPACT_ATOMS: atom_id res chain seq x y z
N VAL A 1 0.45 -7.59 -12.94
CA VAL A 1 0.52 -7.89 -11.48
C VAL A 1 -0.50 -7.00 -10.82
N SER A 2 -1.36 -7.50 -9.92
CA SER A 2 -2.27 -6.60 -9.18
C SER A 2 -1.50 -5.84 -8.11
N PRO A 3 -1.71 -4.52 -7.94
CA PRO A 3 -1.09 -3.77 -6.84
C PRO A 3 -1.82 -3.98 -5.50
N LEU A 4 -3.02 -4.57 -5.51
CA LEU A 4 -3.80 -4.79 -4.28
C LEU A 4 -3.45 -6.12 -3.61
N VAL A 5 -3.01 -6.04 -2.36
CA VAL A 5 -2.93 -7.18 -1.43
C VAL A 5 -4.11 -7.11 -0.49
N ILE A 6 -4.95 -8.15 -0.48
CA ILE A 6 -6.18 -8.21 0.31
C ILE A 6 -6.03 -9.29 1.36
N PHE A 7 -6.21 -8.91 2.62
CA PHE A 7 -6.14 -9.80 3.76
C PHE A 7 -7.53 -10.20 4.21
N ASP A 8 -7.73 -11.49 4.49
CA ASP A 8 -9.03 -11.97 4.92
C ASP A 8 -9.27 -11.68 6.40
N GLU A 9 -8.29 -11.95 7.26
CA GLU A 9 -8.39 -11.76 8.70
C GLU A 9 -7.04 -11.26 9.24
N ASP A 10 -7.08 -10.82 10.51
CA ASP A 10 -5.97 -10.33 11.31
C ASP A 10 -5.38 -8.97 10.95
N THR A 11 -4.70 -8.38 11.93
CA THR A 11 -3.92 -7.16 11.76
C THR A 11 -2.64 -7.47 10.97
N VAL A 12 -2.20 -6.52 10.15
CA VAL A 12 -0.91 -6.61 9.46
C VAL A 12 0.17 -6.08 10.38
N ASP A 13 1.01 -6.97 10.91
CA ASP A 13 2.24 -6.60 11.62
C ASP A 13 3.42 -6.43 10.66
N HIS A 14 4.60 -6.08 11.19
CA HIS A 14 5.78 -5.87 10.36
C HIS A 14 6.23 -7.14 9.64
N ALA A 15 6.13 -8.32 10.27
CA ALA A 15 6.57 -9.58 9.68
C ALA A 15 5.68 -9.96 8.48
N ARG A 16 4.36 -9.84 8.64
CA ARG A 16 3.39 -10.03 7.57
C ARG A 16 3.55 -8.99 6.47
N TYR A 17 3.76 -7.72 6.84
CA TYR A 17 3.98 -6.65 5.87
C TYR A 17 5.19 -6.90 4.96
N ILE A 18 6.33 -7.27 5.57
CA ILE A 18 7.57 -7.62 4.85
C ILE A 18 7.37 -8.84 3.96
N LYS A 19 6.64 -9.84 4.43
CA LYS A 19 6.47 -11.11 3.70
C LYS A 19 5.45 -11.01 2.56
N GLU A 20 4.35 -10.30 2.76
CA GLU A 20 3.16 -10.38 1.91
C GLU A 20 2.90 -9.08 1.12
N VAL A 21 3.31 -7.91 1.60
CA VAL A 21 3.04 -6.62 0.94
C VAL A 21 4.25 -6.12 0.16
N LEU A 22 5.39 -5.95 0.82
CA LEU A 22 6.56 -5.31 0.23
C LEU A 22 7.08 -5.98 -1.07
N PRO A 23 7.08 -7.32 -1.21
CA PRO A 23 7.49 -7.97 -2.45
C PRO A 23 6.52 -7.69 -3.60
N VAL A 24 5.23 -7.52 -3.30
CA VAL A 24 4.22 -7.15 -4.30
C VAL A 24 4.44 -5.71 -4.74
N ALA A 25 4.69 -4.79 -3.80
CA ALA A 25 5.02 -3.41 -4.09
C ALA A 25 6.29 -3.29 -4.96
N LEU A 26 7.37 -3.99 -4.61
CA LEU A 26 8.61 -4.02 -5.40
C LEU A 26 8.36 -4.51 -6.82
N LYS A 27 7.68 -5.66 -6.96
CA LYS A 27 7.40 -6.26 -8.26
C LYS A 27 6.53 -5.36 -9.12
N TYR A 28 5.52 -4.71 -8.53
CA TYR A 28 4.62 -3.82 -9.24
C TYR A 28 5.33 -2.50 -9.63
N GLY A 29 6.05 -1.88 -8.69
CA GLY A 29 6.82 -0.66 -8.93
C GLY A 29 7.83 -0.84 -10.06
N ASN A 30 8.62 -1.91 -10.01
CA ASN A 30 9.59 -2.21 -11.08
C ASN A 30 8.92 -2.51 -12.43
N HIS A 31 7.73 -3.09 -12.42
CA HIS A 31 6.98 -3.37 -13.64
C HIS A 31 6.43 -2.09 -14.29
N VAL A 32 5.95 -1.13 -13.51
CA VAL A 32 5.30 0.09 -14.01
C VAL A 32 6.29 1.21 -14.27
N PHE A 33 7.26 1.41 -13.37
CA PHE A 33 8.17 2.55 -13.36
C PHE A 33 9.62 2.17 -13.70
N GLY A 34 9.92 0.90 -13.92
CA GLY A 34 11.30 0.44 -14.05
C GLY A 34 12.07 0.63 -12.76
N ASN A 35 13.32 1.08 -12.84
CA ASN A 35 14.18 1.22 -11.66
C ASN A 35 14.24 2.66 -11.09
N ASP A 36 13.41 3.58 -11.59
CA ASP A 36 13.43 4.99 -11.20
C ASP A 36 12.14 5.39 -10.51
N TRP A 37 12.00 5.01 -9.23
CA TRP A 37 10.85 5.34 -8.41
C TRP A 37 11.22 5.38 -6.94
N THR A 38 10.44 6.12 -6.15
CA THR A 38 10.61 6.23 -4.70
C THR A 38 9.37 5.75 -3.98
N SER A 39 9.53 4.79 -3.07
CA SER A 39 8.46 4.33 -2.18
C SER A 39 8.20 5.36 -1.08
N GLN A 40 6.94 5.75 -0.90
CA GLN A 40 6.44 6.54 0.22
C GLN A 40 5.39 5.72 0.99
N GLN A 41 5.44 5.77 2.32
CA GLN A 41 4.51 5.10 3.23
C GLN A 41 4.19 6.02 4.41
N ASP A 42 3.07 5.78 5.10
CA ASP A 42 2.74 6.50 6.33
C ASP A 42 3.51 5.97 7.55
N GLY A 43 3.39 6.66 8.68
CA GLY A 43 4.09 6.34 9.92
C GLY A 43 3.46 5.23 10.78
N THR A 44 2.68 4.29 10.21
CA THR A 44 2.08 3.20 11.01
C THR A 44 3.13 2.25 11.58
N LYS A 45 2.80 1.57 12.69
CA LYS A 45 3.70 0.65 13.42
C LYS A 45 4.43 -0.38 12.52
N PRO A 46 3.78 -1.10 11.58
CA PRO A 46 4.48 -2.05 10.73
C PRO A 46 5.47 -1.36 9.78
N HIS A 47 5.16 -0.16 9.28
CA HIS A 47 6.01 0.58 8.35
C HIS A 47 7.28 1.08 9.03
N ILE A 48 7.16 1.68 10.23
CA ILE A 48 8.31 2.26 10.95
C ILE A 48 9.18 1.23 11.68
N HIS A 49 8.79 -0.04 11.68
CA HIS A 49 9.55 -1.11 12.34
C HIS A 49 10.93 -1.26 11.69
N GLN A 50 11.98 -1.45 12.51
CA GLN A 50 13.37 -1.48 12.05
C GLN A 50 13.59 -2.49 10.91
N LEU A 51 13.01 -3.69 11.00
CA LEU A 51 13.12 -4.71 9.95
C LEU A 51 12.42 -4.31 8.65
N THR A 52 11.31 -3.58 8.73
CA THR A 52 10.60 -3.08 7.55
C THR A 52 11.41 -2.00 6.86
N GLN A 53 11.93 -1.05 7.64
CA GLN A 53 12.81 0.02 7.13
C GLN A 53 14.05 -0.57 6.46
N GLN A 54 14.72 -1.53 7.10
CA GLN A 54 15.89 -2.21 6.52
C GLN A 54 15.53 -2.91 5.21
N TRP A 55 14.43 -3.66 5.17
CA TRP A 55 13.98 -4.31 3.94
C TRP A 55 13.75 -3.29 2.83
N CYS A 56 13.07 -2.17 3.10
CA CYS A 56 12.82 -1.12 2.11
C CYS A 56 14.13 -0.53 1.57
N HIS A 57 15.10 -0.21 2.45
CA HIS A 57 16.41 0.30 2.04
C HIS A 57 17.19 -0.69 1.17
N ASP A 58 17.13 -1.98 1.49
CA ASP A 58 17.90 -3.01 0.77
C ASP A 58 17.29 -3.37 -0.59
N ASN A 59 15.98 -3.14 -0.78
CA ASN A 59 15.25 -3.69 -1.94
C ASN A 59 14.65 -2.63 -2.87
N PHE A 60 14.24 -1.45 -2.37
CA PHE A 60 13.69 -0.39 -3.22
C PHE A 60 14.80 0.50 -3.79
N THR A 61 14.60 1.01 -4.99
CA THR A 61 15.55 1.92 -5.65
C THR A 61 15.54 3.31 -5.01
N GLY A 62 14.38 3.77 -4.54
CA GLY A 62 14.22 4.92 -3.66
C GLY A 62 13.20 4.64 -2.55
N PHE A 63 13.44 5.19 -1.35
CA PHE A 63 12.55 5.02 -0.20
C PHE A 63 12.59 6.26 0.70
N ILE A 64 11.41 6.79 1.05
CA ILE A 64 11.26 7.80 2.11
C ILE A 64 11.16 7.06 3.43
N ASP A 65 12.23 7.12 4.22
CA ASP A 65 12.28 6.47 5.53
C ASP A 65 11.39 7.17 6.57
N LYS A 66 11.24 6.50 7.72
CA LYS A 66 10.41 6.95 8.83
C LYS A 66 10.81 8.32 9.41
N ASP A 67 12.04 8.77 9.22
CA ASP A 67 12.55 10.03 9.79
C ASP A 67 12.33 11.20 8.81
N HIS A 68 12.14 10.92 7.52
CA HIS A 68 11.80 11.90 6.49
C HIS A 68 10.29 12.08 6.28
N TRP A 69 9.45 11.10 6.64
CA TRP A 69 8.00 11.24 6.58
C TRP A 69 7.44 11.98 7.81
N LEU A 70 6.63 13.02 7.58
CA LEU A 70 6.04 13.80 8.67
C LEU A 70 4.94 13.01 9.41
N PRO A 71 4.95 12.99 10.76
CA PRO A 71 3.84 12.42 11.53
C PRO A 71 2.51 13.09 11.21
N SER A 72 1.41 12.31 11.24
CA SER A 72 0.04 12.83 11.16
C SER A 72 -0.26 13.73 9.95
N SER A 73 0.33 13.43 8.79
CA SER A 73 0.18 14.24 7.57
C SER A 73 -0.58 13.50 6.45
N PRO A 74 -1.88 13.19 6.61
CA PRO A 74 -2.68 12.53 5.57
C PRO A 74 -2.87 13.42 4.32
N ASP A 75 -2.78 14.73 4.49
CA ASP A 75 -2.81 15.72 3.40
C ASP A 75 -1.60 15.61 2.45
N LEU A 76 -0.51 14.98 2.90
CA LEU A 76 0.68 14.73 2.07
C LEU A 76 0.69 13.33 1.46
N ASN A 77 -0.19 12.41 1.87
CA ASN A 77 -0.24 11.04 1.37
C ASN A 77 -1.23 10.92 0.20
N PRO A 78 -0.77 10.68 -1.05
CA PRO A 78 -1.65 10.56 -2.21
C PRO A 78 -2.76 9.52 -2.07
N LEU A 79 -2.51 8.45 -1.31
CA LEU A 79 -3.55 7.48 -1.01
C LEU A 79 -4.70 8.11 -0.24
N ASP A 80 -4.38 8.91 0.79
CA ASP A 80 -5.35 9.48 1.72
C ASP A 80 -6.07 10.71 1.17
N TYR A 81 -5.37 11.64 0.54
CA TYR A 81 -6.00 12.87 0.04
C TYR A 81 -6.72 12.70 -1.31
N CYS A 82 -6.46 11.61 -2.05
CA CYS A 82 -6.98 11.44 -3.43
C CYS A 82 -7.44 10.01 -3.75
N ILE A 83 -6.54 9.02 -3.73
CA ILE A 83 -6.84 7.71 -4.34
C ILE A 83 -8.00 7.01 -3.64
N TRP A 84 -8.13 7.08 -2.31
CA TRP A 84 -9.27 6.49 -1.62
C TRP A 84 -10.61 7.12 -2.02
N ASP A 85 -10.67 8.44 -2.24
CA ASP A 85 -11.87 9.12 -2.71
C ASP A 85 -12.23 8.68 -4.14
N GLU A 86 -11.24 8.57 -5.02
CA GLU A 86 -11.44 8.06 -6.38
C GLU A 86 -11.95 6.60 -6.38
N PHE A 87 -11.44 5.74 -5.50
CA PHE A 87 -11.95 4.37 -5.32
C PHE A 87 -13.44 4.38 -4.94
N VAL A 88 -13.83 5.23 -3.99
CA VAL A 88 -15.23 5.34 -3.55
C VAL A 88 -16.14 5.75 -4.70
N LYS A 89 -15.69 6.63 -5.59
CA LYS A 89 -16.48 7.08 -6.76
C LYS A 89 -16.70 5.99 -7.80
N VAL A 90 -15.72 5.12 -8.02
CA VAL A 90 -15.78 4.09 -9.08
C VAL A 90 -16.42 2.79 -8.63
N ILE A 91 -16.51 2.52 -7.33
CA ILE A 91 -17.16 1.32 -6.78
C ILE A 91 -18.66 1.35 -7.05
N ASN A 92 -19.21 0.24 -7.55
CA ASN A 92 -20.66 0.09 -7.64
C ASN A 92 -21.23 -0.38 -6.29
N TRP A 93 -21.57 0.57 -5.44
CA TRP A 93 -22.08 0.31 -4.08
C TRP A 93 -23.37 -0.53 -4.05
N ASN A 94 -24.18 -0.52 -5.13
CA ASN A 94 -25.38 -1.36 -5.20
C ASN A 94 -25.06 -2.87 -5.28
N LYS A 95 -23.84 -3.23 -5.68
CA LYS A 95 -23.38 -4.64 -5.73
C LYS A 95 -22.71 -5.08 -4.43
N VAL A 96 -22.27 -4.13 -3.61
CA VAL A 96 -21.52 -4.41 -2.38
C VAL A 96 -22.50 -4.80 -1.27
N THR A 97 -22.65 -6.11 -1.06
CA THR A 97 -23.56 -6.70 -0.06
C THR A 97 -22.83 -7.58 0.96
N SER A 98 -21.55 -7.86 0.69
CA SER A 98 -20.70 -8.74 1.47
C SER A 98 -19.23 -8.46 1.16
N LYS A 99 -18.33 -8.89 2.03
CA LYS A 99 -16.88 -8.77 1.83
C LYS A 99 -16.41 -9.33 0.47
N PRO A 100 -16.85 -10.50 -0.02
CA PRO A 100 -16.48 -10.98 -1.36
C PRO A 100 -16.91 -10.03 -2.48
N THR A 101 -18.13 -9.49 -2.42
CA THR A 101 -18.61 -8.53 -3.44
C THR A 101 -17.86 -7.20 -3.37
N MET A 102 -17.44 -6.76 -2.17
CA MET A 102 -16.55 -5.61 -2.01
C MET A 102 -15.18 -5.85 -2.65
N ILE A 103 -14.58 -7.02 -2.39
CA ILE A 103 -13.29 -7.41 -2.98
C ILE A 103 -13.37 -7.47 -4.51
N GLN A 104 -14.48 -7.97 -5.05
CA GLN A 104 -14.71 -8.01 -6.50
C GLN A 104 -14.78 -6.60 -7.10
N GLU A 105 -15.51 -5.67 -6.47
CA GLU A 105 -15.58 -4.30 -6.94
C GLU A 105 -14.24 -3.56 -6.80
N LEU A 106 -13.48 -3.79 -5.72
CA LEU A 106 -12.12 -3.25 -5.54
C LEU A 106 -11.17 -3.74 -6.64
N LYS A 107 -11.18 -5.04 -6.96
CA LYS A 107 -10.35 -5.60 -8.03
C LYS A 107 -10.75 -5.11 -9.43
N ARG A 108 -12.01 -4.71 -9.62
CA ARG A 108 -12.49 -4.13 -10.89
C ARG A 108 -12.05 -2.67 -11.05
N ALA A 109 -11.85 -1.96 -9.94
CA ALA A 109 -11.51 -0.54 -9.91
C ALA A 109 -10.02 -0.26 -10.22
N VAL A 110 -9.18 -1.31 -10.31
CA VAL A 110 -7.72 -1.26 -10.50
C VAL A 110 -7.32 -1.96 -11.78
#